data_AF-A0A7Y1Z0X6-F1
#
_entry.id   AF-A0A7Y1Z0X6-F1
#
_cell.length_a   1.000
_cell.length_b   1.000
_cell.length_c   1.000
_cell.angle_alpha   90.00
_cell.angle_beta   90.00
_cell.angle_gamma   90.00
#
_symmetry.space_group_name_H-M   'P 1'
#
loop_
_entity.id
_entity.type
_entity.pdbx_description
1 polymer ?
#
loop_
_entity_poly.entity_id
_entity_poly.type
_entity_poly.pdbx_seq_one_letter_code
_entity_poly.pdbx_strand_id
1 'polypeptide(L)'
;MIHRTVSFIVMAALALALAVLRPAPASAHPHVWVNASAVLTFDEARKFDNVTVRYALDEFTTAVLIEGLDKNGNGLFERDELKALAAENAEALAEFDWFVEVQAGAERVAAKEVTGFDYSYEDEQMVLMLQLALERAIDPAAEDVTVRLY
;
A
#
# COMPACT_ATOMS: atom_id res chain seq x y z
N MET A 1 -30.95 -19.42 54.27
CA MET A 1 -30.38 -20.51 53.44
C MET A 1 -30.80 -20.40 51.96
N ILE A 2 -32.02 -19.94 51.65
CA ILE A 2 -32.59 -19.86 50.29
C ILE A 2 -31.85 -18.88 49.35
N HIS A 3 -31.39 -17.73 49.83
CA HIS A 3 -30.70 -16.72 48.99
C HIS A 3 -29.35 -17.17 48.41
N ARG A 4 -28.62 -18.06 49.11
CA ARG A 4 -27.32 -18.56 48.66
C ARG A 4 -27.46 -19.56 47.50
N THR A 5 -28.51 -20.38 47.53
CA THR A 5 -28.82 -21.35 46.47
C THR A 5 -29.31 -20.67 45.20
N VAL A 6 -30.15 -19.63 45.34
CA VAL A 6 -30.63 -18.84 44.18
C VAL A 6 -29.48 -18.10 43.49
N SER A 7 -28.56 -17.50 44.26
CA SER A 7 -27.37 -16.83 43.69
C SER A 7 -26.46 -17.80 42.94
N PHE A 8 -26.30 -19.03 43.43
CA PHE A 8 -25.48 -20.05 42.77
C PHE A 8 -26.09 -20.52 41.44
N ILE A 9 -27.40 -20.69 41.39
CA ILE A 9 -28.12 -21.07 40.15
C ILE A 9 -28.02 -19.97 39.10
N VAL A 10 -28.15 -18.70 39.50
CA VAL A 10 -28.03 -17.56 38.57
C VAL A 10 -26.60 -17.45 38.02
N MET A 11 -25.58 -17.62 38.86
CA MET A 11 -24.18 -17.63 38.42
C MET A 11 -23.87 -18.79 37.48
N ALA A 12 -24.38 -19.99 37.76
CA ALA A 12 -24.20 -21.16 36.91
C ALA A 12 -24.91 -21.00 35.56
N ALA A 13 -26.13 -20.44 35.55
CA ALA A 13 -26.85 -20.14 34.32
C ALA A 13 -26.15 -19.07 33.47
N LEU A 14 -25.58 -18.03 34.11
CA LEU A 14 -24.83 -16.99 33.42
C LEU A 14 -23.51 -17.53 32.84
N ALA A 15 -22.79 -18.36 33.59
CA ALA A 15 -21.58 -19.02 33.12
C ALA A 15 -21.86 -19.98 31.95
N LEU A 16 -22.97 -20.72 32.01
CA LEU A 16 -23.39 -21.58 30.91
C LEU A 16 -23.78 -20.75 29.68
N ALA A 17 -24.53 -19.66 29.84
CA ALA A 17 -24.89 -18.75 28.76
C ALA A 17 -23.66 -18.14 28.07
N LEU A 18 -22.65 -17.73 28.84
CA LEU A 18 -21.37 -17.25 28.32
C LEU A 18 -20.57 -18.35 27.62
N ALA A 19 -20.65 -19.60 28.08
CA ALA A 19 -19.97 -20.73 27.46
C ALA A 19 -20.56 -21.12 26.08
N VAL A 20 -21.81 -20.76 25.78
CA VAL A 20 -22.43 -21.01 24.47
C VAL A 20 -22.18 -19.86 23.48
N LEU A 21 -21.68 -18.69 23.94
CA LEU A 21 -21.26 -17.62 23.04
C LEU A 21 -20.00 -18.04 22.30
N ARG A 22 -20.13 -18.29 20.99
CA ARG A 22 -18.98 -18.46 20.10
C ARG A 22 -18.42 -17.09 19.73
N PRO A 23 -17.08 -16.90 19.70
CA PRO A 23 -16.50 -15.69 19.13
C PRO A 23 -16.92 -15.59 17.67
N ALA A 24 -17.43 -14.43 17.27
CA ALA A 24 -17.69 -14.15 15.87
C ALA A 24 -16.34 -14.08 15.13
N PRO A 25 -16.24 -14.62 13.90
CA PRO A 25 -15.06 -14.39 13.08
C PRO A 25 -14.93 -12.89 12.83
N ALA A 26 -13.78 -12.32 13.20
CA ALA A 26 -13.45 -10.96 12.80
C ALA A 26 -13.02 -11.00 11.32
N SER A 27 -13.61 -10.15 10.50
CA SER A 27 -13.15 -9.95 9.12
C SER A 27 -11.86 -9.13 9.17
N ALA A 28 -10.72 -9.81 9.24
CA ALA A 28 -9.44 -9.16 9.02
C ALA A 28 -9.30 -8.89 7.52
N HIS A 29 -9.06 -7.63 7.15
CA HIS A 29 -8.70 -7.29 5.77
C HIS A 29 -7.32 -7.90 5.45
N PRO A 30 -7.02 -8.21 4.18
CA PRO A 30 -5.68 -8.66 3.80
C PRO A 30 -4.67 -7.59 4.17
N HIS A 31 -3.64 -7.98 4.91
CA HIS A 31 -2.54 -7.07 5.20
C HIS A 31 -1.52 -7.24 4.08
N VAL A 32 -1.26 -6.15 3.37
CA VAL A 32 -0.21 -6.10 2.33
C VAL A 32 1.05 -5.57 3.00
N TRP A 33 2.15 -6.31 2.87
CA TRP A 33 3.46 -5.78 3.22
C TRP A 33 4.19 -5.33 1.97
N VAL A 34 4.82 -4.16 2.06
CA VAL A 34 5.51 -3.54 0.94
C VAL A 34 6.92 -3.17 1.38
N ASN A 35 7.91 -3.57 0.58
CA ASN A 35 9.23 -2.94 0.64
C ASN A 35 9.24 -1.74 -0.31
N ALA A 36 9.23 -0.55 0.27
CA ALA A 36 9.15 0.71 -0.45
C ALA A 36 10.53 1.35 -0.58
N SER A 37 10.86 1.81 -1.78
CA SER A 37 12.09 2.58 -2.05
C SER A 37 11.80 3.75 -2.98
N ALA A 38 12.58 4.82 -2.85
CA ALA A 38 12.48 6.01 -3.68
C ALA A 38 13.82 6.37 -4.31
N VAL A 39 13.76 6.83 -5.56
CA VAL A 39 14.87 7.41 -6.30
C VAL A 39 14.53 8.87 -6.59
N LEU A 40 15.44 9.77 -6.21
CA LEU A 40 15.30 11.21 -6.43
C LEU A 40 16.05 11.58 -7.71
N THR A 41 15.35 12.18 -8.66
CA THR A 41 15.95 12.65 -9.92
C THR A 41 16.13 14.15 -9.88
N PHE A 42 17.28 14.60 -10.37
CA PHE A 42 17.61 16.02 -10.48
C PHE A 42 17.80 16.37 -11.96
N ASP A 43 17.27 17.52 -12.36
CA ASP A 43 17.40 18.05 -13.72
C ASP A 43 18.84 18.54 -14.03
N GLU A 44 19.05 19.00 -15.26
CA GLU A 44 20.34 19.56 -15.70
C GLU A 44 20.79 20.78 -14.87
N ALA A 45 19.83 21.50 -14.26
CA ALA A 45 20.07 22.62 -13.37
C ALA A 45 20.32 22.18 -11.91
N ARG A 46 20.41 20.87 -11.63
CA ARG A 46 20.57 20.26 -10.30
C ARG A 46 19.40 20.53 -9.36
N LYS A 47 18.21 20.74 -9.90
CA LYS A 47 16.97 20.86 -9.12
C LYS A 47 16.25 19.52 -9.08
N PHE A 48 15.72 19.19 -7.92
CA PHE A 48 14.92 17.99 -7.69
C PHE A 48 13.51 18.20 -8.25
N ASP A 49 13.11 17.39 -9.23
CA ASP A 49 11.85 17.58 -9.96
C ASP A 49 11.03 16.30 -10.12
N ASN A 50 11.58 15.13 -9.80
CA ASN A 50 10.90 13.86 -9.95
C ASN A 50 11.28 12.83 -8.86
N VAL A 51 10.29 12.13 -8.34
CA VAL A 51 10.46 10.96 -7.47
C VAL A 51 10.01 9.72 -8.22
N THR A 52 10.87 8.72 -8.32
CA THR A 52 10.46 7.37 -8.73
C THR A 52 10.35 6.49 -7.50
N VAL A 53 9.16 5.94 -7.24
CA VAL A 53 8.93 4.98 -6.16
C VAL A 53 8.80 3.57 -6.69
N ARG A 54 9.29 2.61 -5.91
CA ARG A 54 9.15 1.17 -6.15
C ARG A 54 8.54 0.51 -4.92
N TYR A 55 7.47 -0.25 -5.15
CA TYR A 55 6.74 -1.00 -4.15
C TYR A 55 6.82 -2.49 -4.48
N ALA A 56 7.74 -3.20 -3.82
CA ALA A 56 7.84 -4.65 -3.93
C ALA A 56 6.89 -5.30 -2.92
N LEU A 57 5.93 -6.07 -3.43
CA LEU A 57 4.84 -6.67 -2.67
C LEU A 57 5.27 -8.00 -2.06
N ASP A 58 4.74 -8.33 -0.89
CA ASP A 58 4.99 -9.63 -0.25
C ASP A 58 4.52 -10.83 -1.09
N GLU A 59 4.97 -12.02 -0.71
CA GLU A 59 4.70 -13.29 -1.41
C GLU A 59 3.19 -13.58 -1.56
N PHE A 60 2.39 -13.31 -0.53
CA PHE A 60 0.95 -13.60 -0.58
C PHE A 60 0.22 -12.64 -1.51
N THR A 61 0.52 -11.34 -1.39
CA THR A 61 -0.05 -10.33 -2.27
C THR A 61 0.37 -10.57 -3.72
N THR A 62 1.64 -10.93 -3.94
CA THR A 62 2.16 -11.33 -5.25
C THR A 62 1.41 -12.52 -5.83
N ALA A 63 1.21 -13.59 -5.06
CA ALA A 63 0.47 -14.77 -5.52
C ALA A 63 -0.98 -14.44 -5.91
N VAL A 64 -1.67 -13.60 -5.12
CA VAL A 64 -3.05 -13.16 -5.41
C VAL A 64 -3.11 -12.33 -6.70
N LEU A 65 -2.16 -11.40 -6.89
CA LEU A 65 -2.08 -10.60 -8.11
C LEU A 65 -1.83 -11.49 -9.33
N ILE A 66 -0.87 -12.42 -9.21
CA ILE A 66 -0.54 -13.39 -10.25
C ILE A 66 -1.76 -14.24 -10.65
N GLU A 67 -2.50 -14.77 -9.67
CA GLU A 67 -3.71 -15.57 -9.93
C GLU A 67 -4.79 -14.74 -10.65
N GLY A 68 -4.94 -13.46 -10.30
CA GLY A 68 -5.89 -12.55 -10.94
C GLY A 68 -5.43 -11.99 -12.29
N LEU A 69 -4.15 -12.09 -12.62
CA LEU A 69 -3.53 -11.51 -13.82
C LEU A 69 -3.70 -12.38 -15.06
N ASP A 70 -3.65 -13.71 -14.92
CA ASP A 70 -3.81 -14.66 -16.02
C ASP A 70 -5.28 -14.77 -16.48
N LYS A 71 -5.83 -13.66 -16.98
CA LYS A 71 -7.24 -13.55 -17.38
C LYS A 71 -7.55 -14.44 -18.58
N ASN A 72 -6.55 -14.78 -19.38
CA ASN A 72 -6.68 -15.60 -20.58
C ASN A 72 -6.32 -17.09 -20.35
N GLY A 73 -5.80 -17.45 -19.17
CA GLY A 73 -5.47 -18.81 -18.76
C GLY A 73 -4.27 -19.41 -19.50
N ASN A 74 -3.38 -18.59 -20.05
CA ASN A 74 -2.23 -19.03 -20.85
C ASN A 74 -0.96 -19.26 -20.01
N GLY A 75 -0.99 -18.92 -18.72
CA GLY A 75 0.12 -19.08 -17.78
C GLY A 75 1.31 -18.13 -18.02
N LEU A 76 1.12 -17.07 -18.80
CA LEU A 76 2.12 -16.04 -19.11
C LEU A 76 1.62 -14.67 -18.65
N PHE A 77 2.47 -13.89 -18.00
CA PHE A 77 2.16 -12.49 -17.66
C PHE A 77 2.50 -11.59 -18.84
N GLU A 78 1.51 -11.26 -19.66
CA GLU A 78 1.75 -10.44 -20.84
C GLU A 78 1.99 -8.97 -20.43
N ARG A 79 2.85 -8.28 -21.19
CA ARG A 79 3.23 -6.89 -20.87
C ARG A 79 2.04 -5.94 -20.85
N ASP A 80 1.04 -6.19 -21.70
CA ASP A 80 -0.16 -5.36 -21.78
C ASP A 80 -1.05 -5.54 -20.54
N GLU A 81 -1.12 -6.74 -19.96
CA GLU A 81 -1.87 -7.04 -18.74
C GLU A 81 -1.22 -6.36 -17.52
N LEU A 82 0.10 -6.47 -17.40
CA LEU A 82 0.89 -5.80 -16.37
C LEU A 82 0.76 -4.29 -16.45
N LYS A 83 0.80 -3.73 -17.66
CA LYS A 83 0.65 -2.29 -17.88
C LYS A 83 -0.75 -1.78 -17.52
N ALA A 84 -1.79 -2.53 -17.87
CA ALA A 84 -3.16 -2.18 -17.50
C ALA A 84 -3.34 -2.18 -15.97
N LEU A 85 -2.82 -3.20 -15.29
CA LEU A 85 -2.84 -3.27 -13.83
C LEU A 85 -2.01 -2.15 -13.17
N ALA A 86 -0.87 -1.79 -13.75
CA ALA A 86 -0.05 -0.68 -13.26
C ALA A 86 -0.79 0.66 -13.40
N ALA A 87 -1.49 0.87 -14.51
CA ALA A 87 -2.33 2.05 -14.71
C ALA A 87 -3.46 2.14 -13.68
N GLU A 88 -4.17 1.04 -13.45
CA GLU A 88 -5.26 0.96 -12.46
C GLU A 88 -4.74 1.26 -11.04
N ASN A 89 -3.60 0.68 -10.66
CA ASN A 89 -2.99 0.97 -9.36
C ASN A 89 -2.46 2.41 -9.27
N ALA A 90 -1.89 2.95 -10.35
CA ALA A 90 -1.45 4.35 -10.38
C ALA A 90 -2.63 5.31 -10.17
N GLU A 91 -3.81 5.00 -10.74
CA GLU A 91 -5.03 5.78 -10.52
C GLU A 91 -5.57 5.61 -9.10
N ALA A 92 -5.70 4.37 -8.61
CA ALA A 92 -6.20 4.07 -7.28
C ALA A 92 -5.35 4.70 -6.17
N LEU A 93 -4.03 4.68 -6.32
CA LEU A 93 -3.11 5.24 -5.33
C LEU A 93 -3.06 6.76 -5.31
N ALA A 94 -3.65 7.45 -6.31
CA ALA A 94 -3.69 8.90 -6.35
C ALA A 94 -4.46 9.50 -5.15
N GLU A 95 -5.49 8.82 -4.64
CA GLU A 95 -6.24 9.29 -3.47
C GLU A 95 -5.41 9.31 -2.18
N PHE A 96 -4.29 8.59 -2.17
CA PHE A 96 -3.33 8.49 -1.06
C PHE A 96 -2.03 9.24 -1.34
N ASP A 97 -2.00 10.12 -2.35
CA ASP A 97 -0.78 10.79 -2.81
C ASP A 97 0.35 9.81 -3.20
N TRP A 98 -0.03 8.64 -3.71
CA TRP A 98 0.87 7.53 -4.00
C TRP A 98 1.74 7.08 -2.82
N PHE A 99 1.35 7.43 -1.59
CA PHE A 99 2.14 7.25 -0.38
C PHE A 99 3.48 8.01 -0.40
N VAL A 100 3.56 9.10 -1.16
CA VAL A 100 4.77 9.93 -1.29
C VAL A 100 4.48 11.35 -0.84
N GLU A 101 5.20 11.79 0.20
CA GLU A 101 5.20 13.18 0.60
C GLU A 101 6.57 13.82 0.35
N VAL A 102 6.57 14.96 -0.33
CA VAL A 102 7.76 15.79 -0.54
C VAL A 102 7.58 17.14 0.15
N GLN A 103 8.58 17.56 0.91
CA GLN A 103 8.66 18.89 1.52
C GLN A 103 9.93 19.61 1.11
N ALA A 104 9.79 20.91 0.87
CA ALA A 104 10.86 21.87 0.61
C ALA A 104 10.78 22.95 1.71
N GLY A 105 11.72 22.91 2.65
CA GLY A 105 11.63 23.70 3.88
C GLY A 105 10.36 23.38 4.68
N ALA A 106 9.44 24.35 4.77
CA ALA A 106 8.15 24.22 5.45
C ALA A 106 6.96 24.01 4.49
N GLU A 107 7.21 24.03 3.17
CA GLU A 107 6.18 23.90 2.15
C GLU A 107 6.10 22.45 1.65
N ARG A 108 4.88 21.92 1.52
CA ARG A 108 4.64 20.65 0.83
C ARG A 108 4.67 20.91 -0.68
N VAL A 109 5.46 20.11 -1.41
CA VAL A 109 5.48 20.13 -2.88
C VAL A 109 4.78 18.87 -3.36
N ALA A 110 3.60 19.01 -3.95
CA ALA A 110 2.82 17.87 -4.41
C ALA A 110 3.42 17.24 -5.67
N ALA A 111 3.12 15.95 -5.87
CA ALA A 111 3.26 15.33 -7.18
C ALA A 111 2.13 15.84 -8.09
N LYS A 112 2.50 16.37 -9.25
CA LYS A 112 1.59 16.91 -10.25
C LYS A 112 0.87 15.79 -11.01
N GLU A 113 1.64 14.80 -11.44
CA GLU A 113 1.17 13.70 -12.29
C GLU A 113 2.10 12.49 -12.21
N VAL A 114 1.54 11.31 -12.48
CA VAL A 114 2.31 10.09 -12.75
C VAL A 114 2.77 10.15 -14.21
N THR A 115 4.07 10.33 -14.44
CA THR A 115 4.66 10.41 -15.79
C THR A 115 5.05 9.06 -16.36
N GLY A 116 5.12 8.03 -15.52
CA GLY A 116 5.44 6.67 -15.91
C GLY A 116 5.02 5.68 -14.84
N PHE A 117 4.58 4.50 -15.26
CA PHE A 117 4.22 3.40 -14.36
C PHE A 117 4.50 2.08 -15.05
N ASP A 118 4.89 1.08 -14.27
CA ASP A 118 5.10 -0.29 -14.74
C ASP A 118 4.92 -1.31 -13.61
N TYR A 119 4.62 -2.55 -13.99
CA TYR A 119 4.73 -3.70 -13.11
C TYR A 119 5.79 -4.66 -13.66
N SER A 120 6.65 -5.13 -12.78
CA SER A 120 7.60 -6.20 -13.07
C SER A 120 7.45 -7.33 -12.07
N TYR A 121 7.90 -8.52 -12.47
CA TYR A 121 8.09 -9.66 -11.58
C TYR A 121 9.58 -9.87 -11.37
N GLU A 122 10.06 -9.54 -10.18
CA GLU A 122 11.48 -9.54 -9.80
C GLU A 122 11.63 -10.25 -8.46
N ASP A 123 12.60 -11.16 -8.34
CA ASP A 123 12.90 -11.85 -7.07
C ASP A 123 11.67 -12.47 -6.38
N GLU A 124 10.79 -13.08 -7.17
CA GLU A 124 9.51 -13.69 -6.72
C GLU A 124 8.48 -12.69 -6.16
N GLN A 125 8.66 -11.40 -6.41
CA GLN A 125 7.78 -10.32 -5.97
C GLN A 125 7.23 -9.55 -7.17
N MET A 126 5.95 -9.18 -7.09
CA MET A 126 5.42 -8.13 -7.96
C MET A 126 5.93 -6.77 -7.49
N VAL A 127 6.49 -5.98 -8.41
CA VAL A 127 7.02 -4.65 -8.13
C VAL A 127 6.27 -3.61 -8.95
N LEU A 128 5.54 -2.73 -8.26
CA LEU A 128 4.96 -1.54 -8.86
C LEU A 128 6.01 -0.43 -8.87
N MET A 129 6.28 0.15 -10.03
CA MET A 129 7.07 1.37 -10.15
C MET A 129 6.18 2.52 -10.60
N LEU A 130 6.30 3.67 -9.93
CA LEU A 130 5.63 4.92 -10.32
C LEU A 130 6.66 6.05 -10.40
N GLN A 131 6.59 6.84 -11.47
CA GLN A 131 7.37 8.06 -11.66
C GLN A 131 6.46 9.26 -11.44
N LEU A 132 6.80 10.10 -10.47
CA LEU A 132 5.99 11.22 -10.02
C LEU A 132 6.72 12.52 -10.32
N ALA A 133 6.20 13.31 -11.26
CA ALA A 133 6.72 14.66 -11.50
C ALA A 133 6.19 15.61 -10.43
N LEU A 134 7.06 16.43 -9.85
CA LEU A 134 6.68 17.44 -8.86
C LEU A 134 6.06 18.67 -9.55
N GLU A 135 5.16 19.35 -8.85
CA GLU A 135 4.54 20.59 -9.36
C GLU A 135 5.55 21.71 -9.63
N ARG A 136 6.66 21.72 -8.89
CA ARG A 136 7.79 22.61 -9.11
C ARG A 136 9.10 21.88 -8.81
N ALA A 137 10.15 22.26 -9.53
CA ALA A 137 11.51 21.83 -9.22
C ALA A 137 12.00 22.54 -7.94
N ILE A 138 12.68 21.79 -7.06
CA ILE A 138 13.19 22.26 -5.77
C ILE A 138 14.71 22.41 -5.85
N ASP A 139 15.25 23.53 -5.39
CA ASP A 139 16.69 23.74 -5.30
C ASP A 139 17.20 23.25 -3.93
N PRO A 140 17.85 22.08 -3.85
CA PRO A 140 18.33 21.52 -2.58
C PRO A 140 19.48 22.34 -1.96
N ALA A 141 20.07 23.30 -2.70
CA ALA A 141 21.07 24.21 -2.16
C ALA A 141 20.44 25.43 -1.46
N ALA A 142 19.17 25.73 -1.73
CA ALA A 142 18.45 26.86 -1.16
C ALA A 142 17.61 26.46 0.08
N GLU A 143 17.06 25.24 0.08
CA GLU A 143 16.16 24.75 1.13
C GLU A 143 16.33 23.25 1.36
N ASP A 144 16.05 22.79 2.58
CA ASP A 144 16.10 21.37 2.94
C ASP A 144 14.98 20.60 2.23
N VAL A 145 15.32 19.44 1.67
CA VAL A 145 14.37 18.55 1.00
C VAL A 145 14.12 17.32 1.88
N THR A 146 12.86 17.05 2.18
CA THR A 146 12.44 15.81 2.86
C THR A 146 11.52 15.01 1.97
N VAL A 147 11.79 13.71 1.83
CA VAL A 147 10.90 12.77 1.14
C VAL A 147 10.50 11.68 2.12
N ARG A 148 9.20 11.41 2.22
CA ARG A 148 8.62 10.39 3.09
C ARG A 148 7.78 9.41 2.27
N LEU A 149 7.97 8.13 2.56
CA LEU A 149 7.09 7.04 2.17
C LEU A 149 6.32 6.61 3.42
N TYR A 150 5.00 6.43 3.35
CA TYR A 150 4.16 6.14 4.52
C TYR A 150 3.07 5.11 4.27
#